data_AF-A0A812JS80-F1
#
_entry.id   AF-A0A812JS80-F1
#
_cell.length_a   1.000
_cell.length_b   1.000
_cell.length_c   1.000
_cell.angle_alpha   90.00
_cell.angle_beta   90.00
_cell.angle_gamma   90.00
#
_symmetry.space_group_name_H-M   'P 1'
#
loop_
_entity.id
_entity.type
_entity.pdbx_description
1 polymer ?
#
loop_
_entity_poly.entity_id
_entity_poly.type
_entity_poly.pdbx_seq_one_letter_code
_entity_poly.pdbx_strand_id
1 'polypeptide(L)'
;MLRMGFGSQPSPLMSVHANSISLSLMPKDLQRGFGPLQSQLLFAGLELGGAGRAIAIGNTDPRTFRHFGARSCMVQAYLDTGFEVANPEHLGEHPSSASISGEVVGESCGFRLRFSTNVVDREFLSNKVVHYSIWVNLLCVWQIRCFMHQMNEADDGPAVSKVSMLCIAMQALTDAYDSFLHLCLGLSSQYLFNSMSMIALFKFLLCSFLEARYLLIILRHRRHEAFAEGWESVRREISWLYTRFYGALVLGLIIIYNCLPFLDLVVLLLQFYWVPQIAWDAWQGTRASLKASFISGISASRLLLPLYLWGCPKSIFSGEIYPRLPGAPSLRWCLLLVGLQAIQVGVLLLQRRLGARWFIPWVCMPWAYNYNRFAAVDPGSECVICMADLNPEGGQHHVVTPCNHTFHRACLEQWMDVKMECPTCRAALPPIQ
;
A
#
# COMPACT_ATOMS: atom_id res chain seq x y z
N MET A 1 -28.21 -4.03 -34.96
CA MET A 1 -27.71 -4.09 -36.35
C MET A 1 -26.58 -3.08 -36.50
N LEU A 2 -25.43 -3.52 -37.03
CA LEU A 2 -24.17 -2.80 -37.18
C LEU A 2 -24.21 -1.67 -38.23
N ARG A 3 -23.46 -0.57 -38.03
CA ARG A 3 -22.27 -0.22 -38.87
C ARG A 3 -21.48 1.00 -38.34
N MET A 4 -20.16 0.83 -38.31
CA MET A 4 -19.13 1.85 -38.08
C MET A 4 -18.90 2.73 -39.33
N GLY A 5 -18.32 3.91 -39.13
CA GLY A 5 -17.57 4.67 -40.13
C GLY A 5 -17.12 6.04 -39.60
N PHE A 6 -15.85 6.17 -39.20
CA PHE A 6 -15.18 7.46 -38.99
C PHE A 6 -14.18 7.68 -40.13
N GLY A 7 -14.16 8.89 -40.69
CA GLY A 7 -13.16 9.40 -41.63
C GLY A 7 -13.07 10.92 -41.50
N SER A 8 -11.85 11.48 -41.49
CA SER A 8 -11.51 12.83 -40.99
C SER A 8 -11.16 13.87 -42.08
N GLN A 9 -11.52 15.14 -41.80
CA GLN A 9 -10.92 16.45 -42.17
C GLN A 9 -10.88 16.92 -43.64
N PRO A 10 -10.86 18.25 -43.94
CA PRO A 10 -10.82 19.44 -43.06
C PRO A 10 -12.02 20.41 -43.24
N SER A 11 -12.10 21.49 -42.44
CA SER A 11 -12.92 22.72 -42.65
C SER A 11 -14.31 22.79 -41.94
N PRO A 12 -14.95 23.98 -41.87
CA PRO A 12 -15.69 24.49 -40.72
C PRO A 12 -17.01 23.73 -40.49
N LEU A 13 -17.16 23.05 -39.36
CA LEU A 13 -18.36 22.27 -39.07
C LEU A 13 -19.57 23.21 -38.85
N MET A 14 -20.45 23.32 -39.86
CA MET A 14 -21.72 24.05 -39.76
C MET A 14 -22.89 23.21 -39.25
N SER A 15 -22.78 21.88 -39.15
CA SER A 15 -23.75 21.05 -38.40
C SER A 15 -23.21 19.64 -38.16
N VAL A 16 -23.63 19.06 -37.04
CA VAL A 16 -23.46 17.64 -36.72
C VAL A 16 -24.86 17.02 -36.80
N HIS A 17 -24.99 15.82 -37.38
CA HIS A 17 -26.28 15.12 -37.44
C HIS A 17 -26.19 13.89 -36.54
N ALA A 18 -27.01 13.83 -35.48
CA ALA A 18 -27.11 12.67 -34.61
C ALA A 18 -28.44 11.95 -34.88
N ASN A 19 -28.38 10.67 -35.23
CA ASN A 19 -29.59 9.92 -35.60
C ASN A 19 -30.41 9.46 -34.39
N SER A 20 -29.78 9.30 -33.21
CA SER A 20 -30.47 9.08 -31.95
C SER A 20 -29.58 9.35 -30.74
N ILE A 21 -30.19 9.78 -29.63
CA ILE A 21 -29.58 9.80 -28.29
C ILE A 21 -30.45 8.92 -27.40
N SER A 22 -29.81 8.06 -26.60
CA SER A 22 -30.49 7.23 -25.60
C SER A 22 -30.15 7.69 -24.18
N LEU A 23 -31.18 7.98 -23.38
CA LEU A 23 -31.03 8.27 -21.95
C LEU A 23 -31.66 7.13 -21.14
N SER A 24 -30.91 6.54 -20.21
CA SER A 24 -31.43 5.51 -19.30
C SER A 24 -31.61 6.08 -17.90
N LEU A 25 -32.84 6.09 -17.39
CA LEU A 25 -33.11 6.48 -16.01
C LEU A 25 -33.06 5.23 -15.11
N MET A 26 -32.27 5.33 -14.03
CA MET A 26 -32.14 4.30 -13.00
C MET A 26 -32.81 4.81 -11.71
N PRO A 27 -33.71 4.02 -11.08
CA PRO A 27 -34.31 4.40 -9.80
C PRO A 27 -33.24 4.51 -8.70
N LYS A 28 -33.40 5.46 -7.77
CA LYS A 28 -32.50 5.64 -6.62
C LYS A 28 -32.50 4.45 -5.62
N ASP A 29 -33.54 3.61 -5.62
CA ASP A 29 -33.81 2.63 -4.54
C ASP A 29 -33.51 1.15 -4.88
N LEU A 30 -32.60 0.87 -5.82
CA LEU A 30 -32.18 -0.51 -6.11
C LEU A 30 -31.12 -1.02 -5.10
N GLN A 31 -31.54 -1.24 -3.84
CA GLN A 31 -30.80 -2.05 -2.86
C GLN A 31 -31.49 -3.39 -2.51
N ARG A 32 -32.68 -3.69 -3.03
CA ARG A 32 -33.32 -5.00 -2.84
C ARG A 32 -33.86 -5.55 -4.14
N GLY A 33 -33.52 -6.81 -4.39
CA GLY A 33 -33.60 -7.46 -5.69
C GLY A 33 -35.00 -7.44 -6.29
N PHE A 34 -35.13 -6.70 -7.38
CA PHE A 34 -36.03 -6.92 -8.51
C PHE A 34 -35.29 -6.36 -9.74
N GLY A 35 -35.45 -7.00 -10.90
CA GLY A 35 -34.64 -6.73 -12.11
C GLY A 35 -34.66 -5.26 -12.56
N PRO A 36 -33.65 -4.83 -13.35
CA PRO A 36 -33.51 -3.43 -13.75
C PRO A 36 -34.68 -3.00 -14.66
N LEU A 37 -35.62 -2.24 -14.12
CA LEU A 37 -36.61 -1.49 -14.89
C LEU A 37 -35.92 -0.27 -15.51
N GLN A 38 -35.22 -0.52 -16.60
CA GLN A 38 -34.48 0.48 -17.36
C GLN A 38 -35.46 1.18 -18.32
N SER A 39 -35.78 2.45 -18.10
CA SER A 39 -36.57 3.23 -19.06
C SER A 39 -35.63 3.96 -20.03
N GLN A 40 -35.65 3.59 -21.30
CA GLN A 40 -34.81 4.16 -22.35
C GLN A 40 -35.56 5.25 -23.14
N LEU A 41 -35.14 6.51 -23.02
CA LEU A 41 -35.66 7.62 -23.83
C LEU A 41 -34.96 7.60 -25.17
N LEU A 42 -35.70 7.38 -26.25
CA LEU A 42 -35.19 7.41 -27.61
C LEU A 42 -35.58 8.73 -28.25
N PHE A 43 -34.58 9.58 -28.51
CA PHE A 43 -34.79 10.84 -29.23
C PHE A 43 -34.48 10.64 -30.72
N ALA A 44 -35.34 11.14 -31.61
CA ALA A 44 -35.17 11.08 -33.07
C ALA A 44 -35.17 12.51 -33.65
N GLY A 45 -34.41 12.73 -34.73
CA GLY A 45 -34.34 14.02 -35.42
C GLY A 45 -33.58 15.10 -34.64
N LEU A 46 -32.28 14.88 -34.39
CA LEU A 46 -31.43 15.90 -33.77
C LEU A 46 -30.90 16.88 -34.83
N GLU A 47 -31.29 18.15 -34.71
CA GLU A 47 -30.69 19.26 -35.44
C GLU A 47 -29.68 19.97 -34.52
N LEU A 48 -28.41 20.02 -34.93
CA LEU A 48 -27.40 20.85 -34.26
C LEU A 48 -27.33 22.21 -34.96
N GLY A 49 -27.84 23.24 -34.29
CA GLY A 49 -27.65 24.63 -34.68
C GLY A 49 -26.22 25.10 -34.39
N GLY A 50 -25.76 26.13 -35.11
CA GLY A 50 -24.37 26.63 -35.08
C GLY A 50 -23.86 27.26 -33.78
N ALA A 51 -24.47 26.99 -32.62
CA ALA A 51 -24.17 27.63 -31.34
C ALA A 51 -23.89 26.64 -30.19
N GLY A 52 -23.44 25.41 -30.48
CA GLY A 52 -23.10 24.43 -29.43
C GLY A 52 -24.31 23.87 -28.67
N ARG A 53 -25.53 24.12 -29.16
CA ARG A 53 -26.79 23.62 -28.59
C ARG A 53 -27.46 22.61 -29.51
N ALA A 54 -27.80 21.44 -28.97
CA ALA A 54 -28.65 20.45 -29.65
C ALA A 54 -30.03 20.41 -28.98
N ILE A 55 -31.08 20.39 -29.80
CA ILE A 55 -32.47 20.26 -29.35
C ILE A 55 -33.04 19.01 -29.99
N ALA A 56 -33.69 18.15 -29.20
CA ALA A 56 -34.40 16.99 -29.70
C ALA A 56 -35.83 16.98 -29.14
N ILE A 57 -36.81 16.74 -30.02
CA ILE A 57 -38.23 16.70 -29.65
C ILE A 57 -38.74 15.29 -29.94
N GLY A 58 -39.46 14.71 -28.99
CA GLY A 58 -40.03 13.37 -29.13
C GLY A 58 -41.33 13.23 -28.37
N ASN A 59 -42.07 12.15 -28.65
CA ASN A 59 -43.24 11.75 -27.88
C ASN A 59 -42.91 10.50 -27.07
N THR A 60 -43.39 10.43 -25.83
CA THR A 60 -43.26 9.21 -25.01
C THR A 60 -44.23 8.14 -25.48
N ASP A 61 -43.76 6.88 -25.48
CA ASP A 61 -44.62 5.72 -25.60
C ASP A 61 -45.03 5.26 -24.17
N PRO A 62 -46.31 5.38 -23.79
CA PRO A 62 -46.80 4.99 -22.46
C PRO A 62 -46.64 3.50 -22.15
N ARG A 63 -46.43 2.62 -23.16
CA ARG A 63 -46.13 1.19 -22.93
C ARG A 63 -44.72 0.98 -22.36
N THR A 64 -43.79 1.85 -22.75
CA THR A 64 -42.36 1.80 -22.40
C THR A 64 -42.06 2.68 -21.17
N PHE A 65 -42.91 3.68 -20.89
CA PHE A 65 -42.73 4.69 -19.84
C PHE A 65 -43.87 4.74 -18.83
N ARG A 66 -44.11 3.63 -18.11
CA ARG A 66 -45.24 3.50 -17.17
C ARG A 66 -45.27 4.53 -16.03
N HIS A 67 -44.12 5.10 -15.64
CA HIS A 67 -44.04 6.09 -14.55
C HIS A 67 -44.56 7.49 -14.93
N PHE A 68 -44.69 7.81 -16.22
CA PHE A 68 -45.09 9.14 -16.68
C PHE A 68 -46.57 9.25 -17.10
N GLY A 69 -47.37 8.22 -16.77
CA GLY A 69 -48.80 8.17 -17.02
C GLY A 69 -49.20 7.35 -18.24
N ALA A 70 -50.52 7.22 -18.45
CA ALA A 70 -51.11 6.37 -19.50
C ALA A 70 -51.23 7.04 -20.88
N ARG A 71 -50.85 8.32 -21.01
CA ARG A 71 -50.97 9.12 -22.23
C ARG A 71 -49.60 9.47 -22.79
N SER A 72 -49.49 9.53 -24.12
CA SER A 72 -48.30 10.06 -24.77
C SER A 72 -48.16 11.55 -24.44
N CYS A 73 -46.94 11.96 -24.12
CA CYS A 73 -46.60 13.34 -23.80
C CYS A 73 -45.41 13.79 -24.63
N MET A 74 -45.42 15.06 -25.03
CA MET A 74 -44.31 15.66 -25.76
C MET A 74 -43.17 15.95 -24.80
N VAL A 75 -41.96 15.57 -25.21
CA VAL A 75 -40.71 15.72 -24.45
C VAL A 75 -39.71 16.47 -25.31
N GLN A 76 -39.10 17.49 -24.72
CA GLN A 76 -38.04 18.28 -25.33
C GLN A 76 -36.76 18.04 -24.54
N ALA A 77 -35.68 17.67 -25.23
CA ALA A 77 -34.35 17.54 -24.67
C ALA A 77 -33.45 18.64 -25.24
N TYR A 78 -32.81 19.38 -24.35
CA TYR A 78 -31.81 20.40 -24.63
C TYR A 78 -30.45 19.86 -24.23
N LEU A 79 -29.45 20.06 -25.07
CA LEU A 79 -28.05 19.79 -24.78
C LEU A 79 -27.27 21.07 -25.08
N ASP A 80 -26.62 21.63 -24.08
CA ASP A 80 -25.67 22.73 -24.21
C ASP A 80 -24.27 22.14 -24.03
N THR A 81 -23.55 22.01 -25.14
CA THR A 81 -22.14 21.67 -25.12
C THR A 81 -21.40 22.97 -24.84
N GLY A 82 -20.84 23.15 -23.64
CA GLY A 82 -20.18 24.39 -23.21
C GLY A 82 -18.87 24.71 -23.95
N PHE A 83 -18.79 24.45 -25.25
CA PHE A 83 -17.74 24.95 -26.13
C PHE A 83 -17.99 26.43 -26.39
N GLU A 84 -17.50 27.29 -25.50
CA GLU A 84 -17.24 28.67 -25.89
C GLU A 84 -16.13 28.65 -26.95
N VAL A 85 -16.41 29.26 -28.10
CA VAL A 85 -15.42 29.48 -29.17
C VAL A 85 -14.24 30.22 -28.53
N ALA A 86 -13.08 29.57 -28.49
CA ALA A 86 -11.87 30.08 -27.85
C ALA A 86 -11.59 31.53 -28.31
N ASN A 87 -11.56 32.46 -27.36
CA ASN A 87 -11.09 33.82 -27.60
C ASN A 87 -9.56 33.73 -27.82
N PRO A 88 -9.00 34.24 -28.92
CA PRO A 88 -7.61 33.97 -29.33
C PRO A 88 -6.51 34.60 -28.44
N GLU A 89 -6.84 35.20 -27.29
CA GLU A 89 -5.88 35.92 -26.43
C GLU A 89 -5.34 35.10 -25.23
N HIS A 90 -5.76 33.84 -25.02
CA HIS A 90 -5.27 33.01 -23.91
C HIS A 90 -4.64 31.69 -24.38
N LEU A 91 -3.43 31.81 -24.93
CA LEU A 91 -2.65 30.73 -25.55
C LEU A 91 -1.87 29.84 -24.53
N GLY A 92 -2.40 29.64 -23.32
CA GLY A 92 -1.65 28.94 -22.25
C GLY A 92 -2.47 28.07 -21.28
N GLU A 93 -3.80 28.18 -21.27
CA GLU A 93 -4.63 27.34 -20.41
C GLU A 93 -5.34 26.28 -21.26
N HIS A 94 -4.97 25.02 -21.06
CA HIS A 94 -5.75 23.90 -21.58
C HIS A 94 -7.21 24.06 -21.13
N PRO A 95 -8.21 23.85 -22.01
CA PRO A 95 -9.61 24.07 -21.69
C PRO A 95 -10.04 23.11 -20.58
N SER A 96 -9.95 23.59 -19.34
CA SER A 96 -10.40 22.86 -18.17
C SER A 96 -11.92 22.84 -18.22
N SER A 97 -12.44 21.62 -18.38
CA SER A 97 -13.85 21.24 -18.29
C SER A 97 -14.80 21.92 -19.27
N ALA A 98 -14.83 21.45 -20.52
CA ALA A 98 -16.07 21.53 -21.28
C ALA A 98 -17.13 20.69 -20.53
N SER A 99 -18.06 21.34 -19.84
CA SER A 99 -19.20 20.66 -19.23
C SER A 99 -20.33 20.60 -20.24
N ILE A 100 -20.81 19.39 -20.55
CA ILE A 100 -22.02 19.21 -21.33
C ILE A 100 -23.18 19.24 -20.34
N SER A 101 -23.99 20.28 -20.40
CA SER A 101 -25.21 20.37 -19.60
C SER A 101 -26.41 20.08 -20.49
N GLY A 102 -27.48 19.53 -19.93
CA GLY A 102 -28.70 19.31 -20.68
C GLY A 102 -29.92 19.24 -19.78
N GLU A 103 -31.07 19.47 -20.38
CA GLU A 103 -32.35 19.50 -19.68
C GLU A 103 -33.39 18.75 -20.52
N VAL A 104 -34.12 17.82 -19.91
CA VAL A 104 -35.25 17.12 -20.53
C VAL A 104 -36.51 17.61 -19.84
N VAL A 105 -37.42 18.22 -20.61
CA VAL A 105 -38.67 18.81 -20.13
C VAL A 105 -39.84 18.12 -20.82
N GLY A 106 -40.81 17.68 -20.02
CA GLY A 106 -42.11 17.26 -20.50
C GLY A 106 -43.18 18.11 -19.83
N GLU A 107 -43.54 19.25 -20.42
CA GLU A 107 -44.51 20.19 -19.83
C GLU A 107 -45.89 19.55 -19.65
N SER A 108 -46.33 18.79 -20.67
CA SER A 108 -47.63 18.09 -20.67
C SER A 108 -47.75 16.97 -19.63
N CYS A 109 -46.63 16.49 -19.09
CA CYS A 109 -46.53 15.43 -18.08
C CYS A 109 -45.87 15.90 -16.78
N GLY A 110 -45.55 17.20 -16.67
CA GLY A 110 -45.12 17.85 -15.44
C GLY A 110 -43.73 17.45 -14.91
N PHE A 111 -42.80 17.03 -15.77
CA PHE A 111 -41.45 16.66 -15.33
C PHE A 111 -40.34 17.49 -15.98
N ARG A 112 -39.24 17.65 -15.25
CA ARG A 112 -38.01 18.33 -15.67
C ARG A 112 -36.81 17.60 -15.09
N LEU A 113 -35.88 17.21 -15.95
CA LEU A 113 -34.66 16.49 -15.59
C LEU A 113 -33.46 17.28 -16.09
N ARG A 114 -32.60 17.73 -15.17
CA ARG A 114 -31.35 18.40 -15.53
C ARG A 114 -30.18 17.44 -15.35
N PHE A 115 -29.30 17.37 -16.33
CA PHE A 115 -28.07 16.60 -16.25
C PHE A 115 -26.87 17.48 -16.62
N SER A 116 -25.73 17.20 -16.01
CA SER A 116 -24.46 17.85 -16.32
C SER A 116 -23.40 16.77 -16.31
N THR A 117 -22.63 16.70 -17.39
CA THR A 117 -21.53 15.76 -17.56
C THR A 117 -20.26 16.55 -17.85
N ASN A 118 -19.13 16.07 -17.34
CA ASN A 118 -17.83 16.66 -17.64
C ASN A 118 -17.21 15.89 -18.81
N VAL A 119 -16.72 16.60 -19.82
CA VAL A 119 -15.89 15.99 -20.86
C VAL A 119 -14.53 15.72 -20.25
N VAL A 120 -14.13 14.45 -20.21
CA VAL A 120 -12.85 14.01 -19.67
C VAL A 120 -11.95 13.58 -20.83
N ASP A 121 -10.78 14.21 -20.94
CA ASP A 121 -9.74 13.82 -21.90
C ASP A 121 -9.13 12.47 -21.49
N ARG A 122 -9.43 11.43 -22.26
CA ARG A 122 -8.99 10.06 -21.98
C ARG A 122 -7.49 9.86 -22.21
N GLU A 123 -6.89 10.57 -23.16
CA GLU A 123 -5.49 10.40 -23.53
C GLU A 123 -4.59 11.00 -22.45
N PHE A 124 -4.90 12.22 -22.01
CA PHE A 124 -4.25 12.85 -20.88
C PHE A 124 -4.32 11.99 -19.61
N LEU A 125 -5.51 11.44 -19.33
CA LEU A 125 -5.77 10.59 -18.17
C LEU A 125 -4.99 9.28 -18.20
N SER A 126 -4.98 8.63 -19.36
CA SER A 126 -4.25 7.39 -19.59
C SER A 126 -2.75 7.61 -19.38
N ASN A 127 -2.18 8.67 -19.97
CA ASN A 127 -0.76 9.00 -19.81
C ASN A 127 -0.39 9.25 -18.34
N LYS A 128 -1.25 9.93 -17.57
CA LYS A 128 -1.06 10.16 -16.14
C LYS A 128 -1.01 8.84 -15.33
N VAL A 129 -1.91 7.91 -15.63
CA VAL A 129 -1.97 6.60 -14.94
C VAL A 129 -0.82 5.69 -15.37
N VAL A 130 -0.42 5.71 -16.63
CA VAL A 130 0.75 4.98 -17.13
C VAL A 130 2.02 5.47 -16.42
N HIS A 131 2.23 6.79 -16.32
CA HIS A 131 3.39 7.34 -15.60
C HIS A 131 3.37 6.94 -14.11
N TYR A 132 2.22 7.04 -13.45
CA TYR A 132 2.06 6.57 -12.07
C TYR A 132 2.42 5.09 -11.94
N SER A 133 1.93 4.24 -12.85
CA SER A 133 2.21 2.80 -12.85
C SER A 133 3.69 2.49 -13.04
N ILE A 134 4.37 3.18 -13.95
CA ILE A 134 5.81 3.03 -14.15
C ILE A 134 6.56 3.37 -12.86
N TRP A 135 6.27 4.51 -12.23
CA TRP A 135 6.94 4.92 -11.00
C TRP A 135 6.72 3.94 -9.84
N VAL A 136 5.49 3.50 -9.60
CA VAL A 136 5.19 2.54 -8.52
C VAL A 136 5.86 1.19 -8.77
N ASN A 137 5.90 0.71 -10.03
CA ASN A 137 6.59 -0.53 -10.36
C ASN A 137 8.11 -0.41 -10.17
N LEU A 138 8.72 0.72 -10.52
CA LEU A 138 10.14 0.98 -10.24
C LEU A 138 10.43 0.97 -8.72
N LEU A 139 9.55 1.55 -7.91
CA LEU A 139 9.65 1.48 -6.46
C LEU A 139 9.53 0.04 -5.95
N CYS A 140 8.63 -0.77 -6.53
CA CYS A 140 8.52 -2.18 -6.18
C CYS A 140 9.81 -2.95 -6.53
N VAL A 141 10.42 -2.70 -7.69
CA VAL A 141 11.72 -3.30 -8.06
C VAL A 141 12.81 -2.88 -7.08
N TRP A 142 12.82 -1.62 -6.64
CA TRP A 142 13.73 -1.16 -5.60
C TRP A 142 13.51 -1.88 -4.27
N GLN A 143 12.26 -2.07 -3.84
CA GLN A 143 11.92 -2.83 -2.64
C GLN A 143 12.36 -4.29 -2.73
N ILE A 144 12.14 -4.95 -3.88
CA ILE A 144 12.64 -6.30 -4.17
C ILE A 144 14.16 -6.35 -3.96
N ARG A 145 14.91 -5.39 -4.52
CA ARG A 145 16.37 -5.32 -4.35
C ARG A 145 16.76 -5.14 -2.88
N CYS A 146 16.05 -4.31 -2.11
CA CYS A 146 16.32 -4.13 -0.69
C CYS A 146 16.11 -5.43 0.09
N PHE A 147 14.98 -6.12 -0.12
CA PHE A 147 14.68 -7.39 0.54
C PHE A 147 15.69 -8.48 0.16
N MET A 148 16.00 -8.63 -1.13
CA MET A 148 17.00 -9.60 -1.59
C MET A 148 18.37 -9.33 -0.95
N HIS A 149 18.81 -8.07 -0.86
CA HIS A 149 20.07 -7.73 -0.22
C HIS A 149 20.06 -8.01 1.30
N GLN A 150 18.92 -7.84 1.97
CA GLN A 150 18.77 -8.20 3.38
C GLN A 150 18.72 -9.72 3.58
N MET A 151 18.08 -10.47 2.67
CA MET A 151 17.94 -11.92 2.73
C MET A 151 19.25 -12.66 2.40
N ASN A 152 20.08 -12.15 1.48
CA ASN A 152 21.33 -12.82 1.13
C ASN A 152 22.33 -12.91 2.29
N GLU A 153 22.31 -11.94 3.22
CA GLU A 153 23.10 -12.05 4.46
C GLU A 153 22.36 -12.82 5.57
N ALA A 154 21.05 -12.97 5.41
CA ALA A 154 20.23 -13.74 6.32
C ALA A 154 20.40 -15.26 6.13
N ASP A 155 20.65 -15.72 4.90
CA ASP A 155 20.75 -17.15 4.61
C ASP A 155 21.93 -17.86 5.33
N ASP A 156 22.97 -17.12 5.73
CA ASP A 156 24.20 -17.70 6.31
C ASP A 156 24.48 -17.33 7.79
N GLY A 157 23.67 -16.48 8.43
CA GLY A 157 24.00 -15.88 9.73
C GLY A 157 22.93 -15.98 10.82
N PRO A 158 23.30 -15.93 12.11
CA PRO A 158 22.34 -15.95 13.23
C PRO A 158 21.61 -14.61 13.37
N ALA A 159 22.08 -13.57 12.67
CA ALA A 159 21.57 -12.22 12.75
C ALA A 159 20.08 -12.17 12.39
N VAL A 160 19.60 -13.13 11.60
CA VAL A 160 18.18 -13.35 11.30
C VAL A 160 17.32 -13.55 12.54
N SER A 161 17.84 -14.25 13.55
CA SER A 161 17.10 -14.50 14.78
C SER A 161 16.74 -13.20 15.52
N LYS A 162 17.56 -12.15 15.34
CA LYS A 162 17.41 -10.80 15.92
C LYS A 162 16.32 -9.98 15.22
N VAL A 163 15.83 -10.38 14.04
CA VAL A 163 14.80 -9.65 13.26
C VAL A 163 13.40 -9.96 13.76
N SER A 164 12.57 -8.93 13.97
CA SER A 164 11.18 -9.05 14.40
C SER A 164 10.29 -9.58 13.28
N MET A 165 9.71 -10.77 13.49
CA MET A 165 8.72 -11.34 12.55
C MET A 165 7.50 -10.43 12.38
N LEU A 166 7.08 -9.72 13.43
CA LEU A 166 5.93 -8.82 13.37
C LEU A 166 6.20 -7.61 12.47
N CYS A 167 7.42 -7.05 12.51
CA CYS A 167 7.83 -5.96 11.63
C CYS A 167 7.71 -6.36 10.14
N ILE A 168 8.29 -7.50 9.78
CA ILE A 168 8.25 -8.01 8.40
C ILE A 168 6.81 -8.38 7.99
N ALA A 169 6.03 -8.97 8.90
CA ALA A 169 4.63 -9.30 8.63
C ALA A 169 3.75 -8.05 8.42
N MET A 170 3.94 -6.98 9.19
CA MET A 170 3.23 -5.70 8.99
C MET A 170 3.60 -5.05 7.65
N GLN A 171 4.87 -5.15 7.25
CA GLN A 171 5.30 -4.69 5.94
C GLN A 171 4.58 -5.47 4.82
N ALA A 172 4.52 -6.79 4.93
CA ALA A 172 3.82 -7.64 3.98
C ALA A 172 2.32 -7.42 3.92
N LEU A 173 1.67 -7.18 5.07
CA LEU A 173 0.26 -6.81 5.11
C LEU A 173 0.00 -5.50 4.36
N THR A 174 0.89 -4.50 4.52
CA THR A 174 0.76 -3.22 3.83
C THR A 174 0.87 -3.40 2.31
N ASP A 175 1.81 -4.19 1.81
CA ASP A 175 1.94 -4.45 0.37
C ASP A 175 0.78 -5.28 -0.19
N ALA A 176 0.23 -6.20 0.60
CA ALA A 176 -0.99 -6.92 0.25
C ALA A 176 -2.21 -5.99 0.16
N TYR A 177 -2.37 -5.04 1.09
CA TYR A 177 -3.43 -4.03 1.02
C TYR A 177 -3.27 -3.10 -0.17
N ASP A 178 -2.06 -2.62 -0.44
CA ASP A 178 -1.80 -1.79 -1.62
C ASP A 178 -2.07 -2.57 -2.91
N SER A 179 -1.69 -3.85 -2.99
CA SER A 179 -2.01 -4.71 -4.13
C SER A 179 -3.52 -4.81 -4.34
N PHE A 180 -4.27 -5.09 -3.28
CA PHE A 180 -5.74 -5.18 -3.34
C PHE A 180 -6.37 -3.84 -3.77
N LEU A 181 -5.89 -2.72 -3.21
CA LEU A 181 -6.35 -1.38 -3.58
C LEU A 181 -6.16 -1.11 -5.07
N HIS A 182 -4.97 -1.36 -5.62
CA HIS A 182 -4.69 -1.14 -7.05
C HIS A 182 -5.54 -2.05 -7.95
N LEU A 183 -5.79 -3.29 -7.53
CA LEU A 183 -6.68 -4.19 -8.25
C LEU A 183 -8.12 -3.65 -8.28
N CYS A 184 -8.65 -3.20 -7.14
CA CYS A 184 -9.98 -2.57 -7.07
C CYS A 184 -10.08 -1.30 -7.93
N LEU A 185 -9.04 -0.46 -7.91
CA LEU A 185 -8.97 0.75 -8.74
C LEU A 185 -8.94 0.41 -10.23
N GLY A 186 -8.21 -0.65 -10.62
CA GLY A 186 -8.20 -1.16 -11.99
C GLY A 186 -9.57 -1.68 -12.44
N LEU A 187 -10.28 -2.42 -11.58
CA LEU A 187 -11.60 -2.97 -11.89
C LEU A 187 -12.67 -1.90 -12.12
N SER A 188 -12.52 -0.72 -11.52
CA SER A 188 -13.48 0.38 -11.70
C SER A 188 -13.46 1.02 -13.09
N SER A 189 -12.36 0.85 -13.86
CA SER A 189 -12.21 1.43 -15.19
C SER A 189 -11.46 0.49 -16.14
N GLN A 190 -12.16 -0.01 -17.16
CA GLN A 190 -11.60 -0.94 -18.15
C GLN A 190 -10.38 -0.36 -18.88
N TYR A 191 -10.34 0.96 -19.11
CA TYR A 191 -9.25 1.61 -19.84
C TYR A 191 -7.93 1.64 -19.05
N LEU A 192 -8.02 1.68 -17.71
CA LEU A 192 -6.87 1.80 -16.81
C LEU A 192 -6.46 0.46 -16.19
N PHE A 193 -7.26 -0.59 -16.43
CA PHE A 193 -7.11 -1.90 -15.83
C PHE A 193 -5.70 -2.46 -16.03
N ASN A 194 -5.16 -2.41 -17.25
CA ASN A 194 -3.84 -2.98 -17.55
C ASN A 194 -2.73 -2.35 -16.68
N SER A 195 -2.69 -1.01 -16.60
CA SER A 195 -1.67 -0.29 -15.83
C SER A 195 -1.78 -0.53 -14.33
N MET A 196 -3.00 -0.58 -13.79
CA MET A 196 -3.21 -0.82 -12.36
C MET A 196 -3.01 -2.29 -11.96
N SER A 197 -3.41 -3.23 -12.82
CA SER A 197 -3.21 -4.66 -12.61
C SER A 197 -1.74 -5.05 -12.60
N MET A 198 -0.89 -4.38 -13.39
CA MET A 198 0.56 -4.59 -13.32
C MET A 198 1.11 -4.19 -11.95
N ILE A 199 0.69 -3.06 -11.38
CA ILE A 199 1.10 -2.62 -10.04
C ILE A 199 0.68 -3.65 -8.99
N ALA A 200 -0.58 -4.09 -9.05
CA ALA A 200 -1.11 -5.10 -8.15
C ALA A 200 -0.31 -6.40 -8.23
N LEU A 201 0.02 -6.87 -9.44
CA LEU A 201 0.81 -8.07 -9.64
C LEU A 201 2.21 -7.96 -9.02
N PHE A 202 2.94 -6.87 -9.27
CA PHE A 202 4.28 -6.68 -8.71
C PHE A 202 4.28 -6.63 -7.18
N LYS A 203 3.32 -5.90 -6.58
CA LYS A 203 3.16 -5.85 -5.11
C LYS A 203 2.74 -7.20 -4.51
N PHE A 204 1.83 -7.92 -5.18
CA PHE A 204 1.47 -9.27 -4.77
C PHE A 204 2.66 -10.22 -4.82
N LEU A 205 3.51 -10.15 -5.85
CA LEU A 205 4.73 -10.95 -5.94
C LEU A 205 5.73 -10.62 -4.83
N LEU A 206 5.93 -9.34 -4.53
CA LEU A 206 6.78 -8.89 -3.42
C LEU A 206 6.32 -9.51 -2.09
N CYS A 207 5.03 -9.40 -1.77
CA CYS A 207 4.46 -9.93 -0.53
C CYS A 207 4.43 -11.46 -0.45
N SER A 208 3.90 -12.12 -1.49
CA SER A 208 3.66 -13.56 -1.48
C SER A 208 4.90 -14.42 -1.70
N PHE A 209 5.92 -13.92 -2.41
CA PHE A 209 7.14 -14.68 -2.68
C PHE A 209 8.31 -14.24 -1.80
N LEU A 210 8.63 -12.95 -1.76
CA LEU A 210 9.86 -12.48 -1.09
C LEU A 210 9.66 -12.31 0.42
N GLU A 211 8.67 -11.54 0.83
CA GLU A 211 8.44 -11.26 2.25
C GLU A 211 7.97 -12.51 2.99
N ALA A 212 7.08 -13.30 2.38
CA ALA A 212 6.69 -14.61 2.90
C ALA A 212 7.91 -15.56 3.04
N ARG A 213 8.80 -15.62 2.04
CA ARG A 213 10.05 -16.40 2.14
C ARG A 213 10.94 -15.86 3.27
N TYR A 214 11.04 -14.55 3.44
CA TYR A 214 11.84 -13.99 4.53
C TYR A 214 11.29 -14.35 5.91
N LEU A 215 9.96 -14.31 6.08
CA LEU A 215 9.31 -14.79 7.30
C LEU A 215 9.61 -16.27 7.58
N LEU A 216 9.63 -17.12 6.55
CA LEU A 216 9.98 -18.53 6.68
C LEU A 216 11.45 -18.73 7.07
N ILE A 217 12.38 -17.93 6.53
CA ILE A 217 13.80 -17.97 6.91
C ILE A 217 13.97 -17.60 8.39
N ILE A 218 13.24 -16.59 8.87
CA ILE A 218 13.25 -16.19 10.28
C ILE A 218 12.63 -17.29 11.16
N LEU A 219 11.50 -17.86 10.76
CA LEU A 219 10.84 -18.95 11.49
C LEU A 219 11.73 -20.18 11.62
N ARG A 220 12.38 -20.58 10.52
CA ARG A 220 13.31 -21.72 10.48
C ARG A 220 14.46 -21.55 11.48
N HIS A 221 15.06 -20.36 11.53
CA HIS A 221 16.14 -20.08 12.48
C HIS A 221 15.65 -20.08 13.94
N ARG A 222 14.47 -19.50 14.21
CA ARG A 222 13.94 -19.41 15.58
C ARG A 222 13.47 -20.75 16.13
N ARG A 223 12.95 -21.64 15.30
CA ARG A 223 12.43 -22.95 15.69
C ARG A 223 13.23 -24.10 15.11
N HIS A 224 14.56 -23.99 15.14
CA HIS A 224 15.44 -24.98 14.53
C HIS A 224 15.19 -26.41 15.06
N GLU A 225 14.83 -26.56 16.34
CA GLU A 225 14.48 -27.85 16.96
C GLU A 225 13.25 -28.49 16.30
N ALA A 226 12.15 -27.75 16.13
CA ALA A 226 10.96 -28.23 15.44
C ALA A 226 11.25 -28.60 13.97
N PHE A 227 12.22 -27.93 13.35
CA PHE A 227 12.70 -28.26 11.99
C PHE A 227 13.58 -29.51 11.95
N ALA A 228 14.15 -29.94 13.08
CA ALA A 228 14.93 -31.17 13.19
C ALA A 228 14.05 -32.40 13.54
N GLU A 229 12.90 -32.21 14.21
CA GLU A 229 12.00 -33.28 14.64
C GLU A 229 11.27 -34.02 13.50
N GLY A 230 11.07 -33.38 12.35
CA GLY A 230 10.46 -33.98 11.16
C GLY A 230 9.44 -33.10 10.44
N TRP A 231 8.95 -33.59 9.29
CA TRP A 231 8.10 -32.81 8.37
C TRP A 231 6.75 -32.38 8.98
N GLU A 232 6.16 -33.19 9.85
CA GLU A 232 4.86 -32.85 10.47
C GLU A 232 4.97 -31.64 11.42
N SER A 233 6.05 -31.57 12.19
CA SER A 233 6.31 -30.43 13.10
C SER A 233 6.53 -29.14 12.28
N VAL A 234 7.34 -29.22 11.21
CA VAL A 234 7.54 -28.13 10.24
C VAL A 234 6.22 -27.67 9.62
N ARG A 235 5.40 -28.60 9.12
CA ARG A 235 4.12 -28.28 8.49
C ARG A 235 3.18 -27.55 9.45
N ARG A 236 3.13 -27.96 10.72
CA ARG A 236 2.31 -27.30 11.75
C ARG A 236 2.74 -25.86 11.99
N GLU A 237 4.05 -25.62 12.09
CA GLU A 237 4.60 -24.27 12.29
C GLU A 237 4.31 -23.34 11.11
N ILE A 238 4.52 -23.82 9.88
CA ILE A 238 4.23 -23.08 8.65
C ILE A 238 2.72 -22.79 8.55
N SER A 239 1.87 -23.77 8.83
CA SER A 239 0.40 -23.61 8.78
C SER A 239 -0.06 -22.54 9.76
N TRP A 240 0.49 -22.55 10.98
CA TRP A 240 0.12 -21.58 12.00
C TRP A 240 0.55 -20.15 11.66
N LEU A 241 1.73 -19.98 11.03
CA LEU A 241 2.17 -18.70 10.49
C LEU A 241 1.20 -18.19 9.42
N TYR A 242 0.85 -19.02 8.42
CA TYR A 242 -0.02 -18.62 7.33
C TYR A 242 -1.45 -18.31 7.79
N THR A 243 -2.04 -19.14 8.66
CA THR A 243 -3.40 -18.89 9.19
C THR A 243 -3.47 -17.54 9.93
N ARG A 244 -2.44 -17.19 10.71
CA ARG A 244 -2.37 -15.89 11.37
C ARG A 244 -2.20 -14.73 10.39
N PHE A 245 -1.34 -14.89 9.40
CA PHE A 245 -1.12 -13.89 8.37
C PHE A 245 -2.40 -13.60 7.56
N TYR A 246 -3.06 -14.64 7.04
CA TYR A 246 -4.30 -14.49 6.28
C TYR A 246 -5.47 -14.02 7.15
N GLY A 247 -5.54 -14.47 8.41
CA GLY A 247 -6.51 -13.94 9.37
C GLY A 247 -6.34 -12.44 9.62
N ALA A 248 -5.10 -11.97 9.80
CA ALA A 248 -4.78 -10.54 9.93
C ALA A 248 -5.07 -9.75 8.64
N LEU A 249 -4.79 -10.35 7.48
CA LEU A 249 -5.10 -9.76 6.18
C LEU A 249 -6.61 -9.49 6.05
N VAL A 250 -7.45 -10.51 6.25
CA VAL A 250 -8.91 -10.39 6.14
C VAL A 250 -9.46 -9.42 7.19
N LEU A 251 -9.02 -9.54 8.45
CA LEU A 251 -9.45 -8.64 9.52
C LEU A 251 -9.09 -7.18 9.20
N GLY A 252 -7.87 -6.93 8.72
CA GLY A 252 -7.48 -5.58 8.35
C GLY A 252 -8.22 -5.03 7.13
N LEU A 253 -8.56 -5.85 6.13
CA LEU A 253 -9.43 -5.41 5.03
C LEU A 253 -10.82 -4.99 5.53
N ILE A 254 -11.39 -5.76 6.48
CA ILE A 254 -12.66 -5.41 7.12
C ILE A 254 -12.53 -4.08 7.88
N ILE A 255 -11.46 -3.90 8.65
CA ILE A 255 -11.21 -2.65 9.39
C ILE A 255 -11.05 -1.47 8.43
N ILE A 256 -10.23 -1.60 7.39
CA ILE A 256 -10.01 -0.55 6.38
C ILE A 256 -11.34 -0.16 5.72
N TYR A 257 -12.16 -1.14 5.33
CA TYR A 257 -13.48 -0.88 4.73
C TYR A 257 -14.43 -0.12 5.67
N ASN A 258 -14.48 -0.52 6.95
CA ASN A 258 -15.34 0.15 7.93
C ASN A 258 -14.81 1.54 8.35
N CYS A 259 -13.49 1.76 8.26
CA CYS A 259 -12.81 2.99 8.62
C CYS A 259 -12.44 3.87 7.42
N LEU A 260 -13.02 3.64 6.23
CA LEU A 260 -12.79 4.49 5.04
C LEU A 260 -13.00 6.00 5.28
N PRO A 261 -13.96 6.46 6.11
CA PRO A 261 -14.07 7.89 6.43
C PRO A 261 -12.84 8.49 7.13
N PHE A 262 -12.04 7.65 7.81
CA PHE A 262 -10.82 8.00 8.55
C PHE A 262 -9.56 7.44 7.86
N LEU A 263 -9.56 7.42 6.52
CA LEU A 263 -8.48 6.83 5.73
C LEU A 263 -7.11 7.44 6.04
N ASP A 264 -7.05 8.74 6.34
CA ASP A 264 -5.85 9.45 6.79
C ASP A 264 -5.24 8.83 8.05
N LEU A 265 -6.06 8.53 9.06
CA LEU A 265 -5.63 7.85 10.27
C LEU A 265 -5.20 6.40 9.99
N VAL A 266 -5.92 5.69 9.13
CA VAL A 266 -5.56 4.32 8.73
C VAL A 266 -4.19 4.28 8.06
N VAL A 267 -3.94 5.18 7.10
CA VAL A 267 -2.63 5.29 6.43
C VAL A 267 -1.54 5.65 7.44
N LEU A 268 -1.81 6.55 8.38
CA LEU A 268 -0.87 6.90 9.44
C LEU A 268 -0.51 5.69 10.32
N LEU A 269 -1.51 4.90 10.73
CA LEU A 269 -1.31 3.70 11.55
C LEU A 269 -0.47 2.65 10.80
N LEU A 270 -0.68 2.49 9.50
CA LEU A 270 0.11 1.58 8.67
C LEU A 270 1.60 2.02 8.56
N GLN A 271 1.94 3.30 8.79
CA GLN A 271 3.33 3.76 8.77
C GLN A 271 4.14 3.38 10.03
N PHE A 272 3.53 2.81 11.08
CA PHE A 272 4.25 2.37 12.29
C PHE A 272 4.92 0.98 12.13
N TYR A 273 5.17 0.53 10.91
CA TYR A 273 5.72 -0.80 10.62
C TYR A 273 7.15 -1.01 11.17
N TRP A 274 7.89 0.03 11.56
CA TRP A 274 9.18 -0.11 12.24
C TRP A 274 9.08 -0.27 13.75
N VAL A 275 7.99 0.16 14.38
CA VAL A 275 7.81 0.08 15.84
C VAL A 275 7.97 -1.35 16.38
N PRO A 276 7.43 -2.41 15.74
CA PRO A 276 7.67 -3.77 16.21
C PRO A 276 9.14 -4.19 16.20
N GLN A 277 9.97 -3.62 15.32
CA GLN A 277 11.42 -3.88 15.32
C GLN A 277 12.12 -3.10 16.43
N ILE A 278 11.79 -1.81 16.61
CA ILE A 278 12.33 -0.97 17.68
C ILE A 278 12.06 -1.61 19.05
N ALA A 279 10.81 -2.03 19.28
CA ALA A 279 10.38 -2.69 20.50
C ALA A 279 11.05 -4.06 20.69
N TRP A 280 11.23 -4.82 19.61
CA TRP A 280 11.91 -6.10 19.66
C TRP A 280 13.40 -5.95 20.01
N ASP A 281 14.10 -5.02 19.37
CA ASP A 281 15.51 -4.74 19.65
C ASP A 281 15.70 -4.22 21.09
N ALA A 282 14.79 -3.37 21.56
CA ALA A 282 14.76 -2.92 22.95
C ALA A 282 14.58 -4.08 23.94
N TRP A 283 13.60 -4.95 23.69
CA TRP A 283 13.27 -6.09 24.54
C TRP A 283 14.43 -7.08 24.60
N GLN A 284 14.92 -7.51 23.44
CA GLN A 284 16.03 -8.45 23.37
C GLN A 284 17.32 -7.81 23.86
N GLY A 285 17.58 -6.54 23.55
CA GLY A 285 18.89 -5.92 23.77
C GLY A 285 19.85 -6.13 22.59
N THR A 286 19.34 -6.50 21.42
CA THR A 286 20.13 -6.81 20.22
C THR A 286 20.50 -5.55 19.45
N ARG A 287 21.73 -5.51 18.91
CA ARG A 287 22.19 -4.44 18.03
C ARG A 287 22.22 -4.93 16.58
N ALA A 288 22.01 -4.00 15.65
CA ALA A 288 22.20 -4.20 14.20
C ALA A 288 21.38 -5.34 13.57
N SER A 289 20.16 -5.58 14.03
CA SER A 289 19.26 -6.62 13.52
C SER A 289 18.93 -6.48 12.02
N LEU A 290 18.85 -5.25 11.50
CA LEU A 290 18.60 -4.94 10.09
C LEU A 290 19.69 -4.04 9.52
N LYS A 291 19.98 -4.12 8.21
CA LYS A 291 20.95 -3.25 7.54
C LYS A 291 20.47 -1.80 7.45
N ALA A 292 21.41 -0.85 7.48
CA ALA A 292 21.08 0.58 7.43
C ALA A 292 20.53 0.94 6.05
N SER A 293 21.10 0.33 5.00
CA SER A 293 20.62 0.41 3.61
C SER A 293 19.21 -0.14 3.45
N PHE A 294 18.87 -1.23 4.15
CA PHE A 294 17.52 -1.79 4.15
C PHE A 294 16.53 -0.84 4.82
N ILE A 295 16.86 -0.35 6.03
CA ILE A 295 16.02 0.58 6.79
C ILE A 295 15.76 1.86 5.97
N SER A 296 16.81 2.49 5.43
CA SER A 296 16.66 3.73 4.66
C SER A 296 15.97 3.50 3.31
N GLY A 297 16.30 2.41 2.59
CA GLY A 297 15.73 2.08 1.29
C GLY A 297 14.23 1.75 1.34
N ILE A 298 13.81 0.94 2.32
CA ILE A 298 12.40 0.62 2.54
C ILE A 298 11.62 1.86 3.01
N SER A 299 12.19 2.63 3.94
CA SER A 299 11.55 3.87 4.43
C SER A 299 11.34 4.91 3.32
N ALA A 300 12.35 5.13 2.48
CA ALA A 300 12.26 6.09 1.37
C ALA A 300 11.21 5.64 0.34
N SER A 301 11.27 4.37 -0.10
CA SER A 301 10.34 3.87 -1.12
C SER A 301 8.88 3.87 -0.65
N ARG A 302 8.63 3.51 0.62
CA ARG A 302 7.26 3.48 1.18
C ARG A 302 6.70 4.86 1.50
N LEU A 303 7.55 5.86 1.76
CA LEU A 303 7.11 7.23 2.02
C LEU A 303 6.68 7.97 0.73
N LEU A 304 7.27 7.63 -0.42
CA LEU A 304 7.01 8.31 -1.69
C LEU A 304 5.55 8.20 -2.15
N LEU A 305 4.91 7.04 -1.95
CA LEU A 305 3.52 6.85 -2.37
C LEU A 305 2.53 7.71 -1.55
N PRO A 306 2.51 7.67 -0.20
CA PRO A 306 1.70 8.58 0.61
C PRO A 306 1.99 10.06 0.32
N LEU A 307 3.26 10.44 0.09
CA LEU A 307 3.60 11.81 -0.29
C LEU A 307 3.01 12.23 -1.64
N TYR A 308 2.98 11.32 -2.61
CA TYR A 308 2.30 11.58 -3.89
C TYR A 308 0.78 11.77 -3.70
N LEU A 309 0.15 10.95 -2.86
CA LEU A 309 -1.30 10.99 -2.62
C LEU A 309 -1.77 12.29 -1.94
N TRP A 310 -1.07 12.74 -0.89
CA TRP A 310 -1.45 13.94 -0.12
C TRP A 310 -0.70 15.21 -0.50
N GLY A 311 0.46 15.11 -1.16
CA GLY A 311 1.30 16.26 -1.51
C GLY A 311 1.04 16.81 -2.91
N CYS A 312 0.66 15.96 -3.88
CA CYS A 312 0.47 16.40 -5.25
C CYS A 312 -0.97 16.88 -5.50
N PRO A 313 -1.19 18.17 -5.84
CA PRO A 313 -2.53 18.69 -6.15
C PRO A 313 -3.13 18.05 -7.42
N LYS A 314 -2.28 17.63 -8.35
CA LYS A 314 -2.67 16.97 -9.60
C LYS A 314 -2.46 15.45 -9.52
N SER A 315 -2.75 14.80 -8.39
CA SER A 315 -2.68 13.33 -8.26
C SER A 315 -3.78 12.62 -9.08
N ILE A 316 -3.69 11.30 -9.22
CA ILE A 316 -4.77 10.47 -9.81
C ILE A 316 -6.07 10.52 -8.98
N PHE A 317 -5.99 10.93 -7.70
CA PHE A 317 -7.12 11.10 -6.78
C PHE A 317 -7.51 12.58 -6.65
N SER A 318 -7.56 13.30 -7.78
CA SER A 318 -7.94 14.72 -7.84
C SER A 318 -9.46 14.92 -7.97
N GLY A 319 -10.24 13.86 -8.17
CA GLY A 319 -11.67 13.91 -8.48
C GLY A 319 -11.98 13.72 -9.97
N GLU A 320 -10.97 13.71 -10.85
CA GLU A 320 -11.13 13.49 -12.30
C GLU A 320 -11.36 12.01 -12.64
N ILE A 321 -10.56 11.11 -12.06
CA ILE A 321 -10.65 9.64 -12.26
C ILE A 321 -11.30 9.00 -11.05
N TYR A 322 -10.65 9.21 -9.91
CA TYR A 322 -10.96 8.60 -8.65
C TYR A 322 -11.40 9.68 -7.67
N PRO A 323 -12.27 9.32 -6.71
CA PRO A 323 -12.72 10.25 -5.68
C PRO A 323 -11.55 10.95 -5.01
N ARG A 324 -11.71 12.24 -4.77
CA ARG A 324 -10.69 13.04 -4.10
C ARG A 324 -10.50 12.55 -2.68
N LEU A 325 -9.25 12.35 -2.28
CA LEU A 325 -8.91 11.96 -0.91
C LEU A 325 -9.32 13.06 0.08
N PRO A 326 -9.91 12.70 1.24
CA PRO A 326 -10.31 13.68 2.24
C PRO A 326 -9.09 14.44 2.74
N GLY A 327 -9.15 15.78 2.69
CA GLY A 327 -8.06 16.65 3.14
C GLY A 327 -6.83 16.73 2.21
N ALA A 328 -6.87 16.17 0.99
CA ALA A 328 -5.80 16.32 0.00
C ALA A 328 -6.05 17.52 -0.93
N PRO A 329 -5.02 18.28 -1.35
CA PRO A 329 -3.63 18.19 -0.90
C PRO A 329 -3.41 18.89 0.45
N SER A 330 -2.46 18.41 1.25
CA SER A 330 -2.18 18.95 2.58
C SER A 330 -0.72 18.80 2.99
N LEU A 331 -0.03 19.93 3.07
CA LEU A 331 1.36 19.98 3.52
C LEU A 331 1.54 19.48 4.95
N ARG A 332 0.57 19.73 5.84
CA ARG A 332 0.60 19.28 7.24
C ARG A 332 0.73 17.75 7.35
N TRP A 333 -0.05 17.02 6.55
CA TRP A 333 -0.01 15.57 6.52
C TRP A 333 1.31 15.04 5.94
N CYS A 334 1.81 15.65 4.88
CA CYS A 334 3.13 15.30 4.34
C CYS A 334 4.26 15.49 5.36
N LEU A 335 4.28 16.62 6.08
CA LEU A 335 5.27 16.89 7.12
C LEU A 335 5.15 15.90 8.28
N LEU A 336 3.92 15.53 8.66
CA LEU A 336 3.67 14.55 9.72
C LEU A 336 4.16 13.16 9.33
N LEU A 337 3.90 12.71 8.09
CA LEU A 337 4.39 11.42 7.57
C LEU A 337 5.92 11.38 7.49
N VAL A 338 6.54 12.44 6.96
CA VAL A 338 8.00 12.56 6.88
C VAL A 338 8.61 12.57 8.28
N GLY A 339 8.08 13.37 9.19
CA GLY A 339 8.53 13.47 10.58
C GLY A 339 8.41 12.14 11.31
N LEU A 340 7.27 11.46 11.20
CA LEU A 340 7.04 10.15 11.80
C LEU A 340 8.06 9.12 11.27
N GLN A 341 8.27 9.07 9.96
CA GLN A 341 9.21 8.12 9.36
C GLN A 341 10.65 8.44 9.75
N ALA A 342 11.03 9.71 9.76
CA ALA A 342 12.36 10.16 10.18
C ALA A 342 12.65 9.83 11.65
N ILE A 343 11.65 9.98 12.54
CA ILE A 343 11.78 9.60 13.96
C ILE A 343 12.00 8.09 14.09
N GLN A 344 11.17 7.26 13.45
CA GLN A 344 11.30 5.80 13.51
C GLN A 344 12.67 5.32 12.99
N VAL A 345 13.10 5.82 11.83
CA VAL A 345 14.42 5.50 11.26
C VAL A 345 15.54 6.02 12.15
N GLY A 346 15.42 7.24 12.67
CA GLY A 346 16.38 7.84 13.59
C GLY A 346 16.57 6.99 14.84
N VAL A 347 15.48 6.53 15.47
CA VAL A 347 15.52 5.64 16.65
C VAL A 347 16.21 4.32 16.31
N LEU A 348 15.87 3.66 15.20
CA LEU A 348 16.54 2.41 14.77
C LEU A 348 18.04 2.61 14.53
N LEU A 349 18.43 3.69 13.86
CA LEU A 349 19.85 4.00 13.62
C LEU A 349 20.59 4.34 14.92
N LEU A 350 19.90 4.99 15.87
CA LEU A 350 20.47 5.33 17.17
C LEU A 350 20.60 4.10 18.08
N GLN A 351 19.64 3.17 18.05
CA GLN A 351 19.74 1.85 18.71
C GLN A 351 20.97 1.06 18.26
N ARG A 352 21.43 1.26 17.02
CA ARG A 352 22.66 0.63 16.51
C ARG A 352 23.94 1.27 17.03
N ARG A 353 23.95 2.60 17.25
CA ARG A 353 25.15 3.33 17.68
C ARG A 353 25.29 3.40 19.20
N LEU A 354 24.22 3.77 19.90
CA LEU A 354 24.21 3.95 21.36
C LEU A 354 23.79 2.70 22.13
N GLY A 355 23.35 1.65 21.43
CA GLY A 355 22.83 0.42 22.03
C GLY A 355 21.30 0.38 22.06
N ALA A 356 20.73 -0.82 22.11
CA ALA A 356 19.32 -1.05 21.84
C ALA A 356 18.34 -0.41 22.85
N ARG A 357 18.82 -0.09 24.06
CA ARG A 357 18.03 0.38 25.20
C ARG A 357 18.37 1.82 25.62
N TRP A 358 19.06 2.58 24.77
CA TRP A 358 19.56 3.92 25.10
C TRP A 358 18.49 4.91 25.59
N PHE A 359 17.23 4.70 25.23
CA PHE A 359 16.08 5.55 25.59
C PHE A 359 15.21 4.98 26.73
N ILE A 360 15.52 3.80 27.27
CA ILE A 360 14.69 3.12 28.28
C ILE A 360 15.24 3.43 29.68
N PRO A 361 14.43 3.99 30.59
CA PRO A 361 14.83 4.18 31.98
C PRO A 361 15.17 2.85 32.66
N TRP A 362 16.13 2.86 33.59
CA TRP A 362 16.60 1.64 34.28
C TRP A 362 15.48 0.85 34.99
N VAL A 363 14.40 1.52 35.38
CA VAL A 363 13.24 0.93 36.07
C VAL A 363 12.43 -0.01 35.16
N CYS A 364 12.43 0.22 33.85
CA CYS A 364 11.66 -0.55 32.87
C CYS A 364 12.49 -1.62 32.14
N MET A 365 13.77 -1.78 32.50
CA MET A 365 14.62 -2.76 31.83
C MET A 365 14.21 -4.20 32.24
N PRO A 366 13.95 -5.10 31.27
CA PRO A 366 13.84 -6.52 31.57
C PRO A 366 15.19 -7.01 32.13
N TRP A 367 15.13 -7.93 33.09
CA TRP A 367 16.32 -8.45 33.79
C TRP A 367 17.32 -8.99 32.77
N ALA A 368 18.42 -8.26 32.59
CA ALA A 368 19.51 -8.70 31.74
C ALA A 368 20.44 -9.58 32.55
N TYR A 369 20.78 -10.72 32.00
CA TYR A 369 21.71 -11.61 32.66
C TYR A 369 23.08 -10.93 32.78
N ASN A 370 23.58 -10.85 34.01
CA ASN A 370 24.90 -10.26 34.27
C ASN A 370 26.00 -11.26 33.91
N TYR A 371 26.53 -11.11 32.69
CA TYR A 371 27.66 -11.87 32.19
C TYR A 371 28.96 -11.64 32.98
N ASN A 372 29.09 -10.50 33.66
CA ASN A 372 30.29 -10.10 34.40
C ASN A 372 30.25 -10.57 35.87
N ARG A 373 29.55 -11.68 36.18
CA ARG A 373 29.60 -12.22 37.54
C ARG A 373 30.99 -12.80 37.83
N PHE A 374 31.47 -12.58 39.05
CA PHE A 374 32.66 -13.25 39.53
C PHE A 374 32.39 -14.75 39.63
N ALA A 375 32.96 -15.52 38.70
CA ALA A 375 33.14 -16.96 38.88
C ALA A 375 34.61 -17.18 39.25
N ALA A 376 34.86 -18.04 40.24
CA ALA A 376 36.20 -18.57 40.43
C ALA A 376 36.54 -19.36 39.17
N VAL A 377 37.43 -18.80 38.36
CA VAL A 377 37.97 -19.44 37.16
C VAL A 377 39.07 -20.37 37.66
N ASP A 378 38.89 -21.68 37.51
CA ASP A 378 39.89 -22.65 37.96
C ASP A 378 41.22 -22.40 37.23
N PRO A 379 42.38 -22.50 37.93
CA PRO A 379 43.69 -22.35 37.32
C PRO A 379 43.86 -23.33 36.16
N GLY A 380 44.19 -22.83 34.96
CA GLY A 380 44.33 -23.63 33.75
C GLY A 380 43.03 -23.85 32.95
N SER A 381 41.97 -23.10 33.23
CA SER A 381 40.79 -23.09 32.36
C SER A 381 41.02 -22.22 31.11
N GLU A 382 40.71 -22.80 29.96
CA GLU A 382 40.92 -22.19 28.64
C GLU A 382 39.59 -21.76 28.01
N CYS A 383 39.61 -20.70 27.21
CA CYS A 383 38.47 -20.34 26.39
C CYS A 383 38.40 -21.25 25.16
N VAL A 384 37.36 -22.08 25.05
CA VAL A 384 37.19 -23.01 23.91
C VAL A 384 37.03 -22.35 22.53
N ILE A 385 36.84 -21.02 22.47
CA ILE A 385 36.71 -20.27 21.21
C ILE A 385 38.09 -19.93 20.63
N CYS A 386 39.01 -19.41 21.46
CA CYS A 386 40.35 -19.00 21.03
C CYS A 386 41.47 -19.93 21.49
N MET A 387 41.15 -20.93 22.33
CA MET A 387 42.08 -21.89 22.93
C MET A 387 43.20 -21.23 23.77
N ALA A 388 42.91 -20.06 24.36
CA ALA A 388 43.84 -19.35 25.23
C ALA A 388 43.35 -19.33 26.68
N ASP A 389 44.27 -19.23 27.63
CA ASP A 389 43.98 -19.19 29.06
C ASP A 389 43.02 -18.06 29.43
N LEU A 390 42.11 -18.35 30.37
CA LEU A 390 41.21 -17.37 30.98
C LEU A 390 41.86 -16.57 32.14
N ASN A 391 43.21 -16.65 32.27
CA ASN A 391 43.97 -16.24 33.44
C ASN A 391 43.79 -14.73 33.80
N PRO A 392 43.67 -14.36 35.09
CA PRO A 392 43.25 -13.04 35.53
C PRO A 392 44.34 -11.94 35.47
N GLU A 393 45.59 -12.27 35.13
CA GLU A 393 46.72 -11.33 35.15
C GLU A 393 46.83 -10.46 33.87
N GLY A 394 46.09 -10.80 32.80
CA GLY A 394 46.19 -10.16 31.48
C GLY A 394 45.21 -9.01 31.20
N GLY A 395 44.37 -8.60 32.17
CA GLY A 395 43.40 -7.51 31.99
C GLY A 395 42.24 -7.81 31.03
N GLN A 396 42.09 -9.05 30.54
CA GLN A 396 40.96 -9.45 29.70
C GLN A 396 39.75 -9.84 30.56
N HIS A 397 38.63 -9.16 30.35
CA HIS A 397 37.38 -9.46 31.04
C HIS A 397 36.84 -10.83 30.60
N HIS A 398 36.76 -11.78 31.53
CA HIS A 398 36.03 -13.02 31.33
C HIS A 398 34.54 -12.81 31.62
N VAL A 399 33.71 -13.59 30.95
CA VAL A 399 32.27 -13.59 31.11
C VAL A 399 31.78 -15.00 31.34
N VAL A 400 30.75 -15.12 32.17
CA VAL A 400 30.12 -16.39 32.51
C VAL A 400 28.74 -16.42 31.88
N THR A 401 28.36 -17.50 31.23
CA THR A 401 27.01 -17.70 30.68
C THR A 401 26.02 -18.17 31.74
N PRO A 402 24.69 -18.11 31.49
CA PRO A 402 23.67 -18.69 32.38
C PRO A 402 23.82 -20.19 32.62
N CYS A 403 24.42 -20.91 31.67
CA CYS A 403 24.77 -22.32 31.80
C CYS A 403 26.12 -22.58 32.50
N ASN A 404 26.68 -21.57 33.16
CA ASN A 404 27.92 -21.61 33.95
C ASN A 404 29.22 -21.89 33.14
N HIS A 405 29.24 -21.65 31.83
CA HIS A 405 30.48 -21.73 31.04
C HIS A 405 31.17 -20.36 30.94
N THR A 406 32.49 -20.35 30.96
CA THR A 406 33.34 -19.15 30.97
C THR A 406 34.07 -18.94 29.65
N PHE A 407 34.13 -17.69 29.19
CA PHE A 407 34.79 -17.29 27.94
C PHE A 407 35.41 -15.90 28.07
N HIS A 408 36.33 -15.53 27.18
CA HIS A 408 36.69 -14.11 27.02
C HIS A 408 35.49 -13.33 26.48
N ARG A 409 35.28 -12.11 26.98
CA ARG A 409 34.17 -11.26 26.54
C ARG A 409 34.15 -11.04 25.03
N ALA A 410 35.29 -10.67 24.45
CA ALA A 410 35.41 -10.43 23.01
C ALA A 410 35.12 -11.68 22.18
N CYS A 411 35.60 -12.86 22.62
CA CYS A 411 35.35 -14.13 21.94
C CYS A 411 33.86 -14.50 21.98
N LEU A 412 33.21 -14.35 23.13
CA LEU A 412 31.79 -14.66 23.25
C LEU A 412 30.93 -13.65 22.47
N GLU A 413 31.26 -12.35 22.50
CA GLU A 413 30.61 -11.31 21.69
C GLU A 413 30.67 -11.65 20.20
N GLN A 414 31.87 -11.97 19.68
CA GLN A 414 32.05 -12.38 18.28
C GLN A 414 31.31 -13.68 17.97
N TRP A 415 31.30 -14.63 18.90
CA TRP A 415 30.53 -15.87 18.74
C TRP A 415 29.02 -15.59 18.69
N MET A 416 28.49 -14.70 19.51
CA MET A 416 27.06 -14.33 19.51
C MET A 416 26.64 -13.51 18.28
N ASP A 417 27.59 -12.97 17.54
CA ASP A 417 27.36 -12.47 16.18
C ASP A 417 27.24 -13.58 15.14
N VAL A 418 27.72 -14.80 15.45
CA VAL A 418 27.65 -16.02 14.59
C VAL A 418 26.62 -17.06 15.07
N LYS A 419 26.36 -17.22 16.37
CA LYS A 419 25.26 -18.01 16.92
C LYS A 419 24.87 -17.59 18.35
N MET A 420 23.57 -17.46 18.60
CA MET A 420 23.01 -17.16 19.93
C MET A 420 22.89 -18.42 20.83
N GLU A 421 23.91 -19.28 20.81
CA GLU A 421 23.98 -20.53 21.58
C GLU A 421 25.34 -20.67 22.28
N CYS A 422 25.38 -21.33 23.43
CA CYS A 422 26.63 -21.57 24.15
C CYS A 422 27.55 -22.50 23.34
N PRO A 423 28.82 -22.13 23.07
CA PRO A 423 29.76 -22.98 22.33
C PRO A 423 29.95 -24.37 22.96
N THR A 424 29.84 -24.48 24.28
CA THR A 424 30.10 -25.72 25.02
C THR A 424 28.88 -26.63 25.08
N CYS A 425 27.70 -26.10 25.43
CA CYS A 425 26.50 -26.92 25.67
C CYS A 425 25.31 -26.63 24.76
N ARG A 426 25.42 -25.67 23.82
CA ARG A 426 24.37 -25.26 22.88
C ARG A 426 23.08 -24.71 23.52
N ALA A 427 23.09 -24.45 24.82
CA ALA A 427 21.99 -23.73 25.47
C ALA A 427 21.82 -22.34 24.85
N ALA A 428 20.57 -21.93 24.60
CA ALA A 428 20.26 -20.60 24.08
C ALA A 428 20.75 -19.52 25.06
N LEU A 429 21.50 -18.55 24.54
CA LEU A 429 22.09 -17.47 25.34
C LEU A 429 21.25 -16.18 25.24
N PRO A 430 21.00 -15.48 26.36
CA PRO A 430 20.51 -14.10 26.30
C PRO A 430 21.60 -13.19 25.71
N PRO A 431 21.28 -12.10 25.02
CA PRO A 431 22.29 -11.23 24.44
C PRO A 431 23.15 -10.54 25.52
N ILE A 432 24.44 -10.40 25.22
CA ILE A 432 25.39 -9.66 26.05
C ILE A 432 25.22 -8.15 25.84
N GLN A 433 25.39 -7.37 26.92
CA GLN A 433 25.08 -5.93 26.96
C GLN A 433 26.23 -5.05 26.46
#